data_AF-A0AAU0PNC5-F1
#
_entry.id   AF-A0AAU0PNC5-F1
#
_cell.length_a   1.000
_cell.length_b   1.000
_cell.length_c   1.000
_cell.angle_alpha   90.00
_cell.angle_beta   90.00
_cell.angle_gamma   90.00
#
_symmetry.space_group_name_H-M   'P 1'
#
loop_
_entity.id
_entity.type
_entity.pdbx_description
1 polymer ?
#
loop_
_entity_poly.entity_id
_entity_poly.type
_entity_poly.pdbx_seq_one_letter_code
_entity_poly.pdbx_strand_id
1 'polypeptide(L)'
;MLAKDITSKLDIPFLNQKNIDAQVRYSLGGALKTDKSKPRGLAIKLNGENEAWTMVMLNTEINFAKNPQEFGQFFEMNIPVNGKVDKENIAKLMKEVDSYRNFVEYNSKRGITPSVSNIEFYSIHTFMFKDKKSGDMIPAR
;
A
#
# COMPACT_ATOMS: atom_id res chain seq x y z
N MET A 1 2.66 11.18 -19.27
CA MET A 1 1.22 11.48 -19.43
C MET A 1 0.94 12.65 -18.51
N LEU A 2 0.54 13.81 -19.04
CA LEU A 2 0.28 15.00 -18.22
C LEU A 2 -1.12 14.88 -17.59
N ALA A 3 -1.39 15.59 -16.49
CA ALA A 3 -2.71 15.58 -15.85
C ALA A 3 -3.85 15.95 -16.82
N LYS A 4 -3.58 16.79 -17.84
CA LYS A 4 -4.55 17.12 -18.90
C LYS A 4 -4.97 15.91 -19.73
N ASP A 5 -4.09 14.92 -19.91
CA ASP A 5 -4.40 13.73 -20.71
C ASP A 5 -5.34 12.79 -19.93
N ILE A 6 -5.20 12.71 -18.60
CA ILE A 6 -6.01 11.80 -17.78
C ILE A 6 -7.44 12.30 -17.61
N THR A 7 -7.65 13.61 -17.37
CA THR A 7 -9.00 14.18 -17.14
C THR A 7 -9.83 14.34 -18.42
N SER A 8 -9.21 14.16 -19.58
CA SER A 8 -9.91 14.02 -20.87
C SER A 8 -10.54 12.63 -21.04
N LYS A 9 -9.98 11.61 -20.37
CA LYS A 9 -10.43 10.20 -20.47
C LYS A 9 -11.23 9.75 -19.26
N LEU A 10 -10.84 10.17 -18.06
CA LEU A 10 -11.45 9.77 -16.80
C LEU A 10 -12.24 10.92 -16.19
N ASP A 11 -13.38 10.60 -15.59
CA ASP A 11 -14.23 11.53 -14.86
C ASP A 11 -13.63 11.78 -13.47
N ILE A 12 -12.53 12.55 -13.44
CA ILE A 12 -11.79 12.91 -12.23
C ILE A 12 -11.62 14.44 -12.18
N PRO A 13 -12.68 15.19 -11.83
CA PRO A 13 -12.61 16.65 -11.74
C PRO A 13 -11.54 17.14 -10.77
N PHE A 14 -11.22 16.35 -9.72
CA PHE A 14 -10.16 16.60 -8.77
C PHE A 14 -8.84 17.03 -9.43
N LEU A 15 -8.45 16.39 -10.54
CA LEU A 15 -7.15 16.60 -11.17
C LEU A 15 -7.12 17.78 -12.17
N ASN A 16 -8.23 18.53 -12.31
CA ASN A 16 -8.27 19.74 -13.15
C ASN A 16 -7.71 21.00 -12.46
N GLN A 17 -7.41 20.91 -11.17
CA GLN A 17 -6.89 22.01 -10.38
C GLN A 17 -5.44 22.32 -10.76
N LYS A 18 -5.05 23.60 -10.69
CA LYS A 18 -3.68 24.03 -11.00
C LYS A 18 -2.66 23.51 -9.97
N ASN A 19 -3.04 23.55 -8.70
CA ASN A 19 -2.24 23.08 -7.56
C ASN A 19 -3.16 22.27 -6.64
N ILE A 20 -2.60 21.25 -5.99
CA ILE A 20 -3.29 20.45 -4.98
C ILE A 20 -2.36 20.35 -3.78
N ASP A 21 -2.82 20.79 -2.61
CA ASP A 21 -2.01 20.77 -1.41
C ASP A 21 -1.86 19.34 -0.90
N ALA A 22 -0.61 18.92 -0.66
CA ALA A 22 -0.28 17.56 -0.24
C ALA A 22 0.32 17.54 1.17
N GLN A 23 -0.20 16.64 2.01
CA GLN A 23 0.46 16.23 3.26
C GLN A 23 0.95 14.80 3.10
N VAL A 24 2.21 14.58 3.43
CA VAL A 24 2.90 13.32 3.19
C VAL A 24 3.44 12.76 4.50
N ARG A 25 3.16 11.49 4.78
CA ARG A 25 3.71 10.75 5.92
C ARG A 25 4.39 9.48 5.45
N TYR A 26 5.70 9.41 5.66
CA TYR A 26 6.47 8.19 5.55
C TYR A 26 6.47 7.42 6.87
N SER A 27 6.57 6.09 6.80
CA SER A 27 6.61 5.24 7.99
C SER A 27 7.32 3.90 7.74
N LEU A 28 7.76 3.28 8.83
CA LEU A 28 8.16 1.88 8.85
C LEU A 28 6.91 0.99 8.78
N GLY A 29 7.01 -0.16 8.11
CA GLY A 29 5.92 -1.15 8.10
C GLY A 29 5.95 -2.02 9.36
N GLY A 30 4.80 -2.20 10.01
CA GLY A 30 4.67 -3.02 11.22
C GLY A 30 5.34 -2.41 12.46
N ALA A 31 5.64 -3.24 13.46
CA ALA A 31 6.22 -2.81 14.74
C ALA A 31 7.75 -2.60 14.71
N LEU A 32 8.29 -2.21 13.55
CA LEU A 32 9.73 -2.04 13.36
C LEU A 32 10.21 -0.73 14.00
N LYS A 33 11.41 -0.77 14.60
CA LYS A 33 12.00 0.36 15.35
C LYS A 33 13.22 0.97 14.66
N THR A 34 13.54 0.54 13.45
CA THR A 34 14.75 0.96 12.74
C THR A 34 14.52 1.13 11.24
N ASP A 35 15.15 2.16 10.69
CA ASP A 35 15.24 2.41 9.24
C ASP A 35 16.11 1.38 8.51
N LYS A 36 16.84 0.51 9.24
CA LYS A 36 17.53 -0.65 8.65
C LYS A 36 16.58 -1.83 8.38
N SER A 37 15.42 -1.53 7.83
CA SER A 37 14.38 -2.51 7.51
C SER A 37 13.82 -2.31 6.12
N LYS A 38 13.19 -3.34 5.54
CA LYS A 38 12.66 -3.30 4.16
C LYS A 38 11.29 -2.61 4.03
N PRO A 39 10.28 -2.91 4.90
CA PRO A 39 8.93 -2.39 4.69
C PRO A 39 8.84 -0.89 4.95
N ARG A 40 8.20 -0.17 4.03
CA ARG A 40 7.88 1.26 4.16
C ARG A 40 6.44 1.51 3.76
N GLY A 41 5.80 2.40 4.49
CA GLY A 41 4.49 2.97 4.15
C GLY A 41 4.60 4.44 3.76
N LEU A 42 3.72 4.85 2.86
CA LEU A 42 3.52 6.23 2.44
C LEU A 42 2.02 6.54 2.51
N ALA A 43 1.63 7.49 3.34
CA ALA A 43 0.30 8.06 3.32
C ALA A 43 0.38 9.46 2.70
N ILE A 44 -0.43 9.70 1.67
CA ILE A 44 -0.58 11.02 1.04
C ILE A 44 -2.02 11.47 1.25
N LYS A 45 -2.19 12.66 1.83
CA LYS A 45 -3.46 13.37 1.83
C LYS A 45 -3.37 14.52 0.84
N LEU A 46 -4.22 14.51 -0.16
CA LEU A 46 -4.35 15.58 -1.16
C LEU A 46 -5.62 16.37 -0.83
N ASN A 47 -5.49 17.65 -0.55
CA ASN A 47 -6.61 18.55 -0.27
C ASN A 47 -6.85 19.41 -1.51
N GLY A 48 -7.92 19.12 -2.24
CA GLY A 48 -8.38 19.97 -3.32
C GLY A 48 -9.41 21.00 -2.84
N GLU A 49 -9.93 21.77 -3.78
CA GLU A 49 -10.92 22.83 -3.54
C GLU A 49 -12.22 22.30 -2.92
N ASN A 50 -12.73 21.17 -3.42
CA ASN A 50 -14.06 20.64 -3.04
C ASN A 50 -14.04 19.21 -2.46
N GLU A 51 -12.90 18.52 -2.53
CA GLU A 51 -12.75 17.14 -2.05
C GLU A 51 -11.32 16.90 -1.56
N ALA A 52 -11.15 15.85 -0.76
CA ALA A 52 -9.85 15.43 -0.28
C ALA A 52 -9.66 13.93 -0.50
N TRP A 53 -8.50 13.55 -1.04
CA TRP A 53 -8.12 12.17 -1.26
C TRP A 53 -7.08 11.73 -0.24
N THR A 54 -7.23 10.53 0.30
CA THR A 54 -6.19 9.90 1.13
C THR A 54 -5.78 8.59 0.48
N MET A 55 -4.50 8.49 0.13
CA MET A 55 -3.91 7.29 -0.44
C MET A 55 -2.93 6.70 0.56
N VAL A 56 -3.17 5.45 0.96
CA VAL A 56 -2.26 4.68 1.82
C VAL A 56 -1.59 3.63 0.96
N MET A 57 -0.27 3.75 0.87
CA MET A 57 0.57 3.01 -0.07
C MET A 57 1.70 2.32 0.69
N LEU A 58 2.22 1.25 0.11
CA LEU A 58 3.42 0.57 0.61
C LEU A 58 4.50 0.55 -0.47
N ASN A 59 5.74 0.34 -0.07
CA ASN A 59 6.83 0.12 -1.01
C ASN A 59 6.84 -1.31 -1.62
N THR A 60 5.73 -2.03 -1.52
CA THR A 60 5.55 -3.38 -2.05
C THR A 60 4.38 -3.40 -3.01
N GLU A 61 4.53 -4.08 -4.14
CA GLU A 61 3.44 -4.22 -5.12
C GLU A 61 2.33 -5.17 -4.64
N ILE A 62 2.65 -6.06 -3.70
CA ILE A 62 1.70 -7.00 -3.10
C ILE A 62 1.62 -6.80 -1.59
N ASN A 63 0.51 -7.20 -1.01
CA ASN A 63 0.30 -7.23 0.44
C ASN A 63 0.47 -8.65 1.01
N PHE A 64 0.66 -8.75 2.32
CA PHE A 64 0.61 -10.02 3.04
C PHE A 64 -0.81 -10.53 3.22
N ALA A 65 -1.85 -9.73 3.00
CA ALA A 65 -3.24 -10.15 3.20
C ALA A 65 -4.10 -9.82 1.99
N LYS A 66 -4.95 -10.76 1.58
CA LYS A 66 -5.98 -10.53 0.53
C LYS A 66 -7.35 -10.15 1.10
N ASN A 67 -7.54 -10.27 2.41
CA ASN A 67 -8.78 -9.96 3.11
C ASN A 67 -8.48 -9.46 4.55
N PRO A 68 -9.46 -8.83 5.23
CA PRO A 68 -9.27 -8.31 6.58
C PRO A 68 -8.91 -9.37 7.64
N GLN A 69 -9.37 -10.61 7.46
CA GLN A 69 -9.10 -11.72 8.38
C GLN A 69 -7.63 -12.10 8.35
N GLU A 70 -7.07 -12.26 7.15
CA GLU A 70 -5.63 -12.48 6.96
C GLU A 70 -4.80 -11.31 7.47
N PHE A 71 -5.32 -10.08 7.31
CA PHE A 71 -4.63 -8.89 7.80
C PHE A 71 -4.46 -8.95 9.32
N GLY A 72 -5.54 -9.21 10.06
CA GLY A 72 -5.50 -9.35 11.52
C GLY A 72 -4.60 -10.50 11.96
N GLN A 73 -4.79 -11.69 11.38
CA GLN A 73 -4.04 -12.89 11.73
C GLN A 73 -2.52 -12.72 11.50
N PHE A 74 -2.12 -12.04 10.41
CA PHE A 74 -0.71 -11.78 10.15
C PHE A 74 -0.07 -10.91 11.24
N PHE A 75 -0.79 -9.93 11.79
CA PHE A 75 -0.27 -9.15 12.93
C PHE A 75 -0.25 -9.97 14.21
N GLU A 76 -1.36 -10.64 14.53
CA GLU A 76 -1.49 -11.45 15.75
C GLU A 76 -0.38 -12.49 15.88
N MET A 77 -0.05 -13.21 14.80
CA MET A 77 1.01 -14.22 14.84
C MET A 77 2.41 -13.61 15.11
N ASN A 78 2.62 -12.33 14.82
CA ASN A 78 3.89 -11.63 15.05
C ASN A 78 3.94 -10.88 16.39
N ILE A 79 2.85 -10.83 17.15
CA ILE A 79 2.81 -10.20 18.48
C ILE A 79 3.24 -11.23 19.54
N PRO A 80 4.32 -10.99 20.30
CA PRO A 80 4.75 -11.91 21.34
C PRO A 80 3.76 -11.94 22.53
N VAL A 81 3.35 -13.13 22.96
CA VAL A 81 2.63 -13.36 24.22
C VAL A 81 3.65 -13.87 25.24
N ASN A 82 3.78 -13.19 26.38
CA ASN A 82 4.82 -13.48 27.38
C ASN A 82 6.25 -13.51 26.80
N GLY A 83 6.51 -12.60 25.84
CA GLY A 83 7.82 -12.44 25.20
C GLY A 83 8.15 -13.48 24.13
N LYS A 84 7.23 -14.38 23.78
CA LYS A 84 7.42 -15.39 22.73
C LYS A 84 6.29 -15.39 21.72
N VAL A 85 6.63 -15.68 20.47
CA VAL A 85 5.65 -15.96 19.41
C VAL A 85 5.44 -17.46 19.27
N ASP A 86 4.27 -17.88 18.81
CA ASP A 86 3.96 -19.29 18.52
C ASP A 86 4.58 -19.70 17.18
N LYS A 87 5.77 -20.30 17.24
CA LYS A 87 6.53 -20.69 16.06
C LYS A 87 5.86 -21.81 15.25
N GLU A 88 5.14 -22.72 15.91
CA GLU A 88 4.48 -23.84 15.24
C GLU A 88 3.28 -23.34 14.44
N ASN A 89 2.47 -22.46 15.05
CA ASN A 89 1.36 -21.83 14.36
C ASN A 89 1.83 -20.93 13.21
N ILE A 90 2.89 -20.14 13.41
CA ILE A 90 3.48 -19.34 12.31
C ILE A 90 3.91 -20.25 11.16
N ALA A 91 4.67 -21.32 11.44
CA ALA A 91 5.14 -22.23 10.39
C ALA A 91 3.98 -22.89 9.62
N LYS A 92 2.91 -23.27 10.33
CA LYS A 92 1.68 -23.79 9.72
C LYS A 92 1.02 -22.75 8.81
N LEU A 93 0.78 -21.53 9.31
CA LEU A 93 0.13 -20.47 8.55
C LEU A 93 0.95 -20.05 7.32
N MET A 94 2.28 -19.99 7.44
CA MET A 94 3.18 -19.72 6.31
C MET A 94 3.12 -20.80 5.21
N LYS A 95 2.71 -22.03 5.56
CA LYS A 95 2.50 -23.12 4.60
C LYS A 95 1.10 -23.08 3.99
N GLU A 96 0.08 -22.81 4.79
CA GLU A 96 -1.33 -22.91 4.39
C GLU A 96 -1.88 -21.65 3.72
N VAL A 97 -1.32 -20.47 4.01
CA VAL A 97 -1.83 -19.19 3.53
C VAL A 97 -0.91 -18.60 2.45
N ASP A 98 -1.39 -18.62 1.21
CA ASP A 98 -0.61 -18.20 0.04
C ASP A 98 -0.15 -16.75 0.09
N SER A 99 -0.99 -15.83 0.57
CA SER A 99 -0.67 -14.39 0.66
C SER A 99 0.53 -14.14 1.58
N TYR A 100 0.64 -14.86 2.70
CA TYR A 100 1.77 -14.77 3.62
C TYR A 100 3.05 -15.26 2.96
N ARG A 101 3.00 -16.46 2.36
CA ARG A 101 4.14 -17.08 1.69
C ARG A 101 4.66 -16.23 0.54
N ASN A 102 3.76 -15.77 -0.33
CA ASN A 102 4.10 -14.95 -1.49
C ASN A 102 4.71 -13.61 -1.07
N PHE A 103 4.14 -12.96 -0.04
CA PHE A 103 4.67 -11.70 0.47
C PHE A 103 6.06 -11.86 1.08
N VAL A 104 6.29 -12.89 1.90
CA VAL A 104 7.61 -13.16 2.49
C VAL A 104 8.65 -13.48 1.41
N GLU A 105 8.29 -14.29 0.41
CA GLU A 105 9.17 -14.58 -0.72
C GLU A 105 9.50 -13.30 -1.51
N TYR A 106 8.49 -12.52 -1.89
CA TYR A 106 8.68 -11.24 -2.59
C TYR A 106 9.60 -10.30 -1.81
N ASN A 107 9.34 -10.14 -0.51
CA ASN A 107 10.12 -9.24 0.34
C ASN A 107 11.54 -9.75 0.63
N SER A 108 11.79 -11.07 0.55
CA SER A 108 13.13 -11.64 0.72
C SER A 108 14.10 -11.15 -0.36
N LYS A 109 13.62 -10.95 -1.59
CA LYS A 109 14.38 -10.52 -2.77
C LYS A 109 14.68 -9.02 -2.81
N ARG A 110 14.03 -8.23 -1.93
CA ARG A 110 14.15 -6.77 -1.88
C ARG A 110 15.32 -6.32 -0.98
N GLY A 111 16.00 -5.27 -1.41
CA GLY A 111 17.03 -4.59 -0.60
C GLY A 111 16.42 -3.69 0.48
N ILE A 112 17.28 -3.22 1.40
CA ILE A 112 16.95 -2.10 2.30
C ILE A 112 17.32 -0.82 1.56
N THR A 113 16.37 0.11 1.43
CA THR A 113 16.65 1.39 0.76
C THR A 113 17.13 2.44 1.77
N PRO A 114 18.20 3.18 1.47
CA PRO A 114 18.80 4.15 2.42
C PRO A 114 17.98 5.43 2.60
N SER A 115 17.03 5.73 1.70
CA SER A 115 16.23 6.95 1.72
C SER A 115 14.84 6.69 1.14
N VAL A 116 13.82 7.35 1.69
CA VAL A 116 12.45 7.33 1.15
C VAL A 116 12.32 8.08 -0.18
N SER A 117 13.30 8.92 -0.54
CA SER A 117 13.31 9.65 -1.82
C SER A 117 13.55 8.74 -3.04
N ASN A 118 14.14 7.56 -2.82
CA ASN A 118 14.58 6.65 -3.89
C ASN A 118 13.84 5.30 -3.81
N ILE A 119 12.58 5.33 -3.37
CA ILE A 119 11.71 4.15 -3.21
C ILE A 119 10.43 4.36 -4.00
N GLU A 120 10.03 3.33 -4.72
CA GLU A 120 8.71 3.27 -5.36
C GLU A 120 7.64 2.92 -4.32
N PHE A 121 6.48 3.58 -4.41
CA PHE A 121 5.33 3.31 -3.58
C PHE A 121 4.13 2.98 -4.46
N TYR A 122 3.37 1.97 -4.03
CA TYR A 122 2.25 1.42 -4.78
C TYR A 122 0.98 1.54 -3.95
N SER A 123 -0.13 1.79 -4.65
CA SER A 123 -1.50 1.75 -4.14
C SER A 123 -1.88 0.40 -3.53
N ILE A 124 -1.26 -0.68 -4.01
CA ILE A 124 -1.49 -2.11 -3.71
C ILE A 124 -2.88 -2.61 -4.15
N HIS A 125 -3.90 -1.81 -3.90
CA HIS A 125 -5.28 -2.08 -4.24
C HIS A 125 -5.59 -1.56 -5.64
N THR A 126 -6.43 -2.31 -6.35
CA THR A 126 -7.06 -1.82 -7.57
C THR A 126 -8.16 -0.84 -7.20
N PHE A 127 -8.09 0.37 -7.73
CA PHE A 127 -9.14 1.37 -7.63
C PHE A 127 -9.90 1.44 -8.94
N MET A 128 -11.19 1.76 -8.85
CA MET A 128 -12.05 1.88 -10.01
C MET A 128 -12.23 3.37 -10.34
N PHE A 129 -11.96 3.74 -11.58
CA PHE A 129 -12.16 5.08 -12.09
C PHE A 129 -13.23 5.08 -13.17
N LYS A 130 -14.05 6.12 -13.22
CA LYS A 130 -15.10 6.21 -14.23
C LYS A 130 -14.53 6.74 -15.54
N ASP A 131 -14.73 6.01 -16.64
CA ASP A 131 -14.46 6.48 -18.00
C ASP A 131 -15.47 7.59 -18.34
N LYS A 132 -14.97 8.70 -18.87
CA LYS A 132 -15.77 9.90 -19.16
C LYS A 132 -16.63 9.74 -20.41
N LYS A 133 -16.22 8.92 -21.37
CA LYS A 133 -16.90 8.69 -22.64
C LYS A 133 -17.98 7.62 -22.49
N SER A 134 -17.66 6.46 -21.91
CA SER A 134 -18.62 5.36 -21.78
C SER A 134 -19.42 5.41 -20.49
N GLY A 135 -18.88 6.03 -19.43
CA GLY A 135 -19.45 6.00 -18.09
C GLY A 135 -19.11 4.72 -17.30
N ASP A 136 -18.37 3.78 -17.90
CA ASP A 136 -18.00 2.51 -17.26
C ASP A 136 -16.92 2.70 -16.19
N MET A 137 -16.85 1.79 -15.24
CA MET A 137 -15.78 1.75 -14.25
C MET A 137 -14.59 0.94 -14.77
N ILE A 138 -13.43 1.56 -14.91
CA ILE A 138 -12.17 0.92 -15.31
C ILE A 138 -11.24 0.71 -14.10
N PRO A 139 -10.56 -0.44 -14.00
CA PRO A 139 -9.59 -0.68 -12.94
C PRO A 139 -8.25 0.03 -13.22
N ALA A 140 -7.63 0.61 -12.19
CA ALA A 140 -6.27 1.13 -12.24
C ALA A 140 -5.52 0.91 -10.91
N ARG A 141 -4.19 0.94 -10.98
CA ARG A 141 -3.27 0.77 -9.85
C ARG A 141 -2.11 1.75 -9.94
#